data_AF-A0A946Z8Q9-F1
#
_entry.id   AF-A0A946Z8Q9-F1
#
_cell.length_a   1.000
_cell.length_b   1.000
_cell.length_c   1.000
_cell.angle_alpha   90.00
_cell.angle_beta   90.00
_cell.angle_gamma   90.00
#
_symmetry.space_group_name_H-M   'P 1'
#
loop_
_entity.id
_entity.type
_entity.pdbx_description
1 polymer ?
#
loop_
_entity_poly.entity_id
_entity_poly.type
_entity_poly.pdbx_seq_one_letter_code
_entity_poly.pdbx_strand_id
1 'polypeptide(L)'
;MVGSLTLLFIYSCANPEPWLLGFEKTELNPIMTADPSYSFICPVSGDTVAWQQADVFNPGAIVRNDTVFLLFRAEDDPDAILGGRTSR
;
A
#
# COMPACT_ATOMS: atom_id res chain seq x y z
N MET A 1 -26.38 -17.70 46.95
CA MET A 1 -26.73 -18.03 45.55
C MET A 1 -26.18 -16.90 44.69
N VAL A 2 -24.92 -17.00 44.26
CA VAL A 2 -24.32 -16.02 43.35
C VAL A 2 -23.78 -16.82 42.19
N GLY A 3 -24.53 -16.84 41.10
CA GLY A 3 -24.17 -17.56 39.89
C GLY A 3 -23.01 -16.85 39.20
N SER A 4 -21.88 -17.55 39.06
CA SER A 4 -20.78 -17.10 38.22
C SER A 4 -21.22 -17.21 36.76
N LEU A 5 -21.45 -16.08 36.11
CA LEU A 5 -21.74 -16.02 34.68
C LEU A 5 -20.41 -16.14 33.91
N THR A 6 -20.03 -17.38 33.58
CA THR A 6 -18.88 -17.62 32.72
C THR A 6 -19.25 -17.26 31.28
N LEU A 7 -18.76 -16.12 30.80
CA LEU A 7 -18.91 -15.68 29.41
C LEU A 7 -17.99 -16.55 28.54
N LEU A 8 -18.57 -17.50 27.81
CA LEU A 8 -17.85 -18.36 26.88
C LEU A 8 -17.60 -17.58 25.58
N PHE A 9 -16.40 -17.03 25.41
CA PHE A 9 -15.95 -16.52 24.11
C PHE A 9 -15.66 -17.72 23.20
N ILE A 10 -16.60 -18.06 22.33
CA ILE A 10 -16.35 -18.98 21.22
C ILE A 10 -15.49 -18.23 20.21
N TYR A 11 -14.17 -18.35 20.35
CA TYR A 11 -13.25 -18.01 19.27
C TYR A 11 -13.45 -19.05 18.17
N SER A 12 -14.36 -18.77 17.23
CA SER A 12 -14.35 -19.47 15.95
C SER A 12 -13.19 -18.90 15.14
N CYS A 13 -12.00 -19.44 15.35
CA CYS A 13 -10.98 -19.38 14.32
C CYS A 13 -11.48 -20.27 13.19
N ALA A 14 -12.06 -19.69 12.15
CA ALA A 14 -12.29 -20.40 10.91
C ALA A 14 -10.91 -20.94 10.47
N ASN A 15 -10.77 -22.27 10.42
CA ASN A 15 -9.58 -22.86 9.84
C ASN A 15 -9.51 -22.37 8.39
N PRO A 16 -8.43 -21.70 7.96
CA PRO A 16 -8.32 -21.29 6.58
C PRO A 16 -8.44 -22.54 5.71
N GLU A 17 -9.24 -22.44 4.67
CA GLU A 17 -9.39 -23.52 3.70
C GLU A 17 -8.01 -23.97 3.20
N PRO A 18 -7.77 -25.27 2.94
CA PRO A 18 -6.45 -25.79 2.59
C PRO A 18 -5.78 -25.14 1.36
N TRP A 19 -6.56 -24.44 0.53
CA TRP A 19 -6.12 -23.76 -0.68
C TRP A 19 -5.78 -22.28 -0.47
N LEU A 20 -6.05 -21.71 0.71
CA LEU A 20 -5.70 -20.33 1.05
C LEU A 20 -4.27 -20.26 1.57
N LEU A 21 -3.52 -19.28 1.05
CA LEU A 21 -2.24 -18.88 1.63
C LEU A 21 -2.48 -17.88 2.76
N GLY A 22 -1.75 -18.03 3.86
CA GLY A 22 -1.73 -17.03 4.94
C GLY A 22 -0.92 -15.80 4.54
N PHE A 23 -1.29 -14.65 5.09
CA PHE A 23 -0.51 -13.41 4.99
C PHE A 23 -0.53 -12.71 6.35
N GLU A 24 0.65 -12.37 6.86
CA GLU A 24 0.82 -11.62 8.11
C GLU A 24 1.48 -10.28 7.79
N LYS A 25 0.91 -9.20 8.32
CA LYS A 25 1.51 -7.87 8.18
C LYS A 25 2.72 -7.76 9.09
N THR A 26 3.81 -7.21 8.57
CA THR A 26 4.96 -6.83 9.38
C THR A 26 4.77 -5.42 9.95
N GLU A 27 5.49 -5.13 11.04
CA GLU A 27 5.59 -3.80 11.66
C GLU A 27 6.34 -2.78 10.77
N LEU A 28 6.92 -3.20 9.65
CA LEU A 28 7.66 -2.33 8.73
C LEU A 28 6.75 -1.46 7.85
N ASN A 29 5.44 -1.72 7.82
CA ASN A 29 4.52 -0.97 6.98
C ASN A 29 4.31 0.47 7.50
N PRO A 30 4.18 1.47 6.62
CA PRO A 30 4.25 1.38 5.16
C PRO A 30 5.69 1.27 4.64
N ILE A 31 5.91 0.44 3.62
CA ILE A 31 7.24 0.27 3.01
C ILE A 31 7.62 1.37 2.01
N MET A 32 6.65 2.21 1.62
CA MET A 32 6.83 3.37 0.74
C MET A 32 5.89 4.48 1.19
N THR A 33 6.35 5.73 1.09
CA THR A 33 5.58 6.94 1.42
C THR A 33 5.79 8.00 0.35
N ALA A 34 4.91 8.98 0.31
CA ALA A 34 5.11 10.16 -0.52
C ALA A 34 6.43 10.85 -0.13
N ASP A 35 7.15 11.34 -1.13
CA ASP A 35 8.44 12.00 -0.96
C ASP A 35 8.61 13.07 -2.07
N PRO A 36 8.49 14.37 -1.72
CA PRO A 36 8.62 15.45 -2.68
C PRO A 36 10.06 15.72 -3.14
N SER A 37 11.06 15.02 -2.58
CA SER A 37 12.46 15.19 -2.99
C SER A 37 12.76 14.54 -4.34
N TYR A 38 11.93 13.58 -4.78
CA TYR A 38 12.06 12.98 -6.11
C TYR A 38 11.43 13.87 -7.17
N SER A 39 12.25 14.34 -8.10
CA SER A 39 11.80 15.20 -9.20
C SER A 39 12.37 14.76 -10.54
N PHE A 40 11.63 15.06 -11.61
CA PHE A 40 12.12 14.94 -12.98
C PHE A 40 11.49 15.99 -13.87
N ILE A 41 12.11 16.26 -15.03
CA ILE A 41 11.52 17.11 -16.06
C ILE A 41 10.50 16.27 -16.82
N CYS A 42 9.20 16.54 -16.60
CA CYS A 42 8.15 15.82 -17.29
C CYS A 42 8.11 16.21 -18.77
N PRO A 43 8.30 15.28 -19.73
CA PRO A 43 8.35 15.62 -21.14
C PRO A 43 6.98 16.05 -21.69
N VAL A 44 5.89 15.77 -20.98
CA VAL A 44 4.52 16.13 -21.39
C VAL A 44 4.18 17.56 -20.98
N SER A 45 4.51 17.99 -19.75
CA SER A 45 4.28 19.38 -19.32
C SER A 45 5.43 20.32 -19.68
N GLY A 46 6.66 19.81 -19.83
CA GLY A 46 7.87 20.62 -19.98
C GLY A 46 8.42 21.18 -18.65
N ASP A 47 7.78 20.85 -17.53
CA ASP A 47 8.13 21.38 -16.20
C ASP A 47 8.83 20.34 -15.34
N THR A 48 9.58 20.81 -14.33
CA THR A 48 10.07 19.94 -13.26
C THR A 48 8.93 19.60 -12.31
N VAL A 49 8.63 18.31 -12.14
CA VAL A 49 7.54 17.83 -11.28
C VAL A 49 8.09 16.98 -10.13
N ALA A 50 7.57 17.19 -8.92
CA ALA A 50 7.83 16.34 -7.77
C ALA A 50 6.88 15.12 -7.83
N TRP A 51 7.27 14.14 -8.64
CA TRP A 51 6.37 13.10 -9.15
C TRP A 51 5.85 12.10 -8.10
N GLN A 52 6.50 12.04 -6.94
CA GLN A 52 6.14 11.20 -5.82
C GLN A 52 5.60 12.02 -4.63
N GLN A 53 5.13 13.25 -4.86
CA GLN A 53 4.76 14.18 -3.79
C GLN A 53 3.43 13.86 -3.08
N ALA A 54 2.47 13.24 -3.77
CA ALA A 54 1.11 13.06 -3.25
C ALA A 54 0.85 11.66 -2.71
N ASP A 55 0.58 10.69 -3.58
CA ASP A 55 0.20 9.33 -3.20
C ASP A 55 1.09 8.29 -3.89
N VAL A 56 1.48 7.26 -3.15
CA VAL A 56 2.22 6.08 -3.65
C VAL A 56 1.50 4.80 -3.25
N PHE A 57 0.98 4.07 -4.25
CA PHE A 57 0.06 2.96 -4.00
C PHE A 57 -0.05 2.03 -5.22
N ASN A 58 -0.90 1.01 -5.12
CA ASN A 58 -1.21 0.05 -6.18
C ASN A 58 0.02 -0.53 -6.92
N PRO A 59 0.99 -1.14 -6.20
CA PRO A 59 2.18 -1.67 -6.83
C PRO A 59 1.93 -2.98 -7.58
N GLY A 60 2.61 -3.15 -8.70
CA GLY A 60 2.97 -4.45 -9.25
C GLY A 60 4.31 -4.91 -8.68
N ALA A 61 4.47 -6.22 -8.47
CA ALA A 61 5.72 -6.81 -8.01
C ALA A 61 6.20 -7.88 -8.99
N ILE A 62 7.48 -7.85 -9.34
CA ILE A 62 8.15 -8.87 -10.15
C ILE A 62 9.43 -9.33 -9.47
N VAL A 63 9.82 -10.58 -9.70
CA VAL A 63 11.13 -11.09 -9.29
C VAL A 63 12.03 -11.13 -10.52
N ARG A 64 13.23 -10.59 -10.39
CA ARG A 64 14.29 -10.75 -11.37
C ARG A 64 15.56 -11.17 -10.65
N ASN A 65 16.07 -12.35 -11.00
CA ASN A 65 17.16 -13.02 -10.29
C ASN A 65 16.79 -13.29 -8.83
N ASP A 66 17.51 -12.71 -7.87
CA ASP A 66 17.34 -12.84 -6.42
C ASP A 66 16.66 -11.62 -5.78
N THR A 67 16.16 -10.68 -6.59
CA THR A 67 15.65 -9.38 -6.13
C THR A 67 14.18 -9.18 -6.51
N VAL A 68 13.39 -8.70 -5.54
CA VAL A 68 12.00 -8.25 -5.75
C VAL A 68 12.02 -6.79 -6.19
N PHE A 69 11.37 -6.48 -7.31
CA PHE A 69 11.19 -5.14 -7.83
C PHE A 69 9.73 -4.73 -7.75
N LEU A 70 9.48 -3.56 -7.17
CA LEU A 70 8.16 -2.93 -7.09
C LEU A 70 8.04 -1.87 -8.18
N LEU A 71 7.00 -1.96 -8.99
CA LEU A 71 6.56 -0.91 -9.91
C LEU A 71 5.29 -0.32 -9.33
N PHE A 72 5.36 0.89 -8.78
CA PHE A 72 4.25 1.51 -8.06
C PHE A 72 3.69 2.71 -8.82
N ARG A 73 2.42 3.02 -8.55
CA ARG A 73 1.77 4.24 -9.02
C ARG A 73 2.17 5.39 -8.10
N ALA A 74 2.59 6.51 -8.67
CA ALA A 74 2.92 7.74 -7.96
C ALA A 74 2.16 8.92 -8.56
N GLU A 75 1.67 9.81 -7.70
CA GLU A 75 0.94 11.02 -8.08
C GLU A 75 1.64 12.28 -7.55
N ASP A 76 1.53 13.37 -8.30
CA ASP A 76 2.29 14.60 -8.08
C ASP A 76 1.51 15.74 -7.39
N ASP A 77 0.18 15.70 -7.44
CA ASP A 77 -0.68 16.77 -6.90
C ASP A 77 -1.51 16.29 -5.67
N PRO A 78 -1.18 16.75 -4.44
CA PRO A 78 -1.92 16.39 -3.24
C PRO A 78 -3.31 17.06 -3.16
N ASP A 79 -3.52 18.17 -3.85
CA ASP A 79 -4.75 18.95 -3.84
C ASP A 79 -5.76 18.45 -4.89
N ALA A 80 -5.32 17.63 -5.84
CA ALA A 80 -6.19 17.06 -6.86
C ALA A 80 -7.24 16.11 -6.27
N ILE A 81 -8.47 16.18 -6.80
CA ILE A 81 -9.61 15.35 -6.38
C ILE A 81 -9.73 14.07 -7.22
N LEU A 82 -10.69 13.21 -6.87
CA LEU A 82 -10.96 11.95 -7.57
C LEU A 82 -11.13 12.17 -9.08
N GLY A 83 -10.29 11.48 -9.88
CA GLY A 83 -10.30 11.57 -11.34
C GLY A 83 -9.53 12.75 -11.93
N GLY A 84 -9.02 13.68 -11.11
CA GLY A 84 -8.20 14.82 -11.54
C GLY A 84 -6.69 14.62 -11.40
N ARG A 85 -6.25 13.46 -10.90
CA ARG A 85 -4.86 13.21 -10.54
C ARG A 85 -4.03 12.78 -11.74
N THR A 86 -2.80 13.27 -11.82
CA THR A 86 -1.83 12.80 -12.82
C THR A 86 -0.92 11.76 -12.19
N SER A 87 -1.00 10.52 -12.68
CA SER A 87 0.03 9.53 -12.41
C SER A 87 1.24 9.85 -13.27
N ARG A 88 2.43 9.82 -12.68
CA ARG A 88 3.69 10.06 -13.37
C ARG A 88 4.50 8.79 -13.57
#